data_AF-A0A0C2W4N9-F1
#
_entry.id   AF-A0A0C2W4N9-F1
#
_cell.length_a   1.000
_cell.length_b   1.000
_cell.length_c   1.000
_cell.angle_alpha   90.00
_cell.angle_beta   90.00
_cell.angle_gamma   90.00
#
_symmetry.space_group_name_H-M   'P 1'
#
loop_
_entity.id
_entity.type
_entity.pdbx_description
1 polymer ?
#
loop_
_entity_poly.entity_id
_entity_poly.type
_entity_poly.pdbx_seq_one_letter_code
_entity_poly.pdbx_strand_id
1 'polypeptide(L)'
;MINHKYMNISAVFFVLGIVVWLPNLILDFGTPLTLLSMVFGAIGVIFAGMARNWLLVVANVFVMFSFFLVMGFGYYYFSLTG
;
A
#
# COMPACT_ATOMS: atom_id res chain seq x y z
N MET A 1 -18.11 -8.03 -17.66
CA MET A 1 -18.51 -8.78 -16.47
C MET A 1 -17.40 -8.58 -15.43
N ILE A 2 -17.67 -7.87 -14.33
CA ILE A 2 -16.69 -7.69 -13.25
C ILE A 2 -16.55 -9.03 -12.53
N ASN A 3 -15.34 -9.57 -12.43
CA ASN A 3 -15.12 -10.81 -11.71
C ASN A 3 -14.92 -10.50 -10.22
N HIS A 4 -15.99 -10.69 -9.44
CA HIS A 4 -16.02 -10.39 -8.01
C HIS A 4 -14.92 -11.12 -7.21
N LYS A 5 -14.44 -12.29 -7.68
CA LYS A 5 -13.34 -13.00 -7.03
C LYS A 5 -12.02 -12.21 -7.10
N TYR A 6 -11.64 -11.72 -8.28
CA TYR A 6 -10.41 -10.94 -8.45
C TYR A 6 -10.49 -9.58 -7.76
N MET A 7 -11.69 -8.99 -7.72
CA MET A 7 -11.93 -7.75 -6.99
C MET A 7 -11.67 -7.92 -5.49
N ASN A 8 -12.21 -8.98 -4.87
CA ASN A 8 -12.01 -9.26 -3.46
C ASN A 8 -10.54 -9.58 -3.15
N ILE A 9 -9.85 -10.35 -4.00
CA ILE A 9 -8.42 -10.64 -3.84
C ILE A 9 -7.59 -9.35 -3.88
N SER A 10 -7.86 -8.47 -4.85
CA SER A 10 -7.19 -7.18 -4.96
C SER A 10 -7.43 -6.30 -3.72
N ALA A 11 -8.65 -6.28 -3.19
CA ALA A 11 -8.97 -5.55 -1.96
C ALA A 11 -8.22 -6.11 -0.74
N VAL A 12 -8.05 -7.43 -0.64
CA VAL A 12 -7.24 -8.05 0.41
C VAL A 12 -5.78 -7.59 0.32
N PHE A 13 -5.19 -7.60 -0.88
CA PHE A 13 -3.81 -7.12 -1.07
C PHE A 13 -3.65 -5.63 -0.76
N PHE A 14 -4.65 -4.81 -1.09
CA PHE A 14 -4.69 -3.40 -0.70
C PHE A 14 -4.62 -3.24 0.82
N VAL A 15 -5.46 -3.96 1.56
CA VAL A 15 -5.49 -3.90 3.04
C VAL A 15 -4.19 -4.42 3.63
N LEU A 16 -3.68 -5.55 3.14
CA LEU A 16 -2.39 -6.10 3.58
C LEU A 16 -1.25 -5.11 3.35
N GLY A 17 -1.23 -4.43 2.20
CA GLY A 17 -0.23 -3.42 1.89
C GLY A 17 -0.21 -2.29 2.93
N ILE A 18 -1.37 -1.81 3.38
CA ILE A 18 -1.49 -0.80 4.44
C ILE A 18 -1.04 -1.35 5.79
N VAL A 19 -1.55 -2.53 6.17
CA VAL A 19 -1.27 -3.15 7.47
C VAL A 19 0.19 -3.51 7.65
N VAL A 20 0.92 -3.81 6.56
CA VAL A 20 2.35 -4.14 6.62
C VAL A 20 3.20 -2.98 7.12
N TRP A 21 2.90 -1.75 6.71
CA TRP A 21 3.74 -0.61 7.06
C TRP A 21 3.20 0.21 8.25
N LEU A 22 1.92 0.04 8.58
CA LEU A 22 1.30 0.73 9.72
C LEU A 22 2.02 0.51 11.07
N PRO A 23 2.52 -0.69 11.42
CA PRO A 23 3.30 -0.89 12.65
C PRO A 23 4.60 -0.09 12.67
N ASN A 24 5.24 0.10 11.52
CA ASN A 24 6.46 0.90 11.43
C ASN A 24 6.15 2.37 11.79
N LEU A 25 5.01 2.90 11.32
CA LEU A 25 4.57 4.25 11.66
C LEU A 25 4.33 4.45 13.18
N ILE A 26 3.79 3.44 13.86
CA ILE A 26 3.40 3.55 15.28
C ILE A 26 4.56 3.23 16.23
N LEU A 27 5.39 2.25 15.87
CA LEU A 27 6.45 1.71 16.73
C LEU A 27 7.84 2.30 16.41
N ASP A 28 7.93 3.13 15.35
CA ASP A 28 9.16 3.75 14.84
C ASP A 28 10.30 2.74 14.58
N PHE A 29 9.91 1.51 14.24
CA PHE A 29 10.84 0.40 14.05
C PHE A 29 10.98 0.09 12.55
N GLY A 30 12.09 0.56 11.98
CA GLY A 30 12.45 0.39 10.58
C GLY A 30 12.73 -1.08 10.22
N THR A 31 11.70 -1.83 9.82
CA THR A 31 11.87 -3.20 9.33
C THR A 31 11.84 -3.27 7.80
N PRO A 32 12.63 -4.16 7.17
CA PRO A 32 12.52 -4.42 5.72
C PRO A 32 11.15 -4.95 5.30
N LEU A 33 10.34 -5.40 6.27
CA LEU A 33 8.97 -5.87 6.04
C LEU A 33 8.11 -4.78 5.41
N THR A 34 8.39 -3.48 5.62
CA THR A 34 7.60 -2.42 4.98
C THR A 34 7.68 -2.42 3.46
N LEU A 35 8.76 -2.98 2.87
CA LEU A 35 8.89 -3.16 1.44
C LEU A 35 7.89 -4.19 0.87
N LEU A 36 7.29 -5.05 1.70
CA LEU A 36 6.20 -5.93 1.27
C LEU A 36 4.97 -5.14 0.82
N SER A 37 4.80 -3.89 1.25
CA SER A 37 3.73 -3.02 0.73
C SER A 37 3.85 -2.78 -0.78
N MET A 38 5.07 -2.73 -1.32
CA MET A 38 5.29 -2.66 -2.77
C MET A 38 4.88 -3.95 -3.47
N VAL A 39 5.24 -5.10 -2.89
CA VAL A 39 4.89 -6.42 -3.44
C VAL A 39 3.38 -6.64 -3.41
N PHE A 40 2.73 -6.34 -2.29
CA PHE A 40 1.28 -6.45 -2.14
C PHE A 40 0.54 -5.45 -3.04
N GLY A 41 1.01 -4.21 -3.16
CA GLY A 41 0.47 -3.23 -4.11
C GLY A 41 0.57 -3.74 -5.55
N ALA A 42 1.74 -4.23 -5.99
CA ALA A 42 1.91 -4.77 -7.35
C ALA A 42 0.98 -5.95 -7.64
N ILE A 43 0.86 -6.91 -6.70
CA ILE A 43 -0.05 -8.05 -6.85
C ILE A 43 -1.51 -7.57 -6.89
N GLY A 44 -1.88 -6.62 -6.02
CA GLY A 44 -3.21 -6.02 -5.99
C GLY A 44 -3.58 -5.30 -7.28
N VAL A 45 -2.62 -4.62 -7.94
CA VAL A 45 -2.78 -4.00 -9.27
C VAL A 45 -3.08 -5.05 -10.33
N ILE A 46 -2.34 -6.17 -10.35
CA ILE A 46 -2.57 -7.25 -11.32
C ILE A 46 -4.00 -7.79 -11.19
N PHE A 47 -4.44 -8.12 -9.97
CA PHE A 47 -5.80 -8.61 -9.74
C PHE A 47 -6.88 -7.57 -10.03
N ALA A 48 -6.63 -6.29 -9.72
CA ALA A 48 -7.55 -5.20 -10.06
C ALA A 48 -7.69 -5.01 -11.58
N GLY A 49 -6.59 -5.13 -12.33
CA GLY A 49 -6.57 -5.10 -13.79
C GLY A 49 -7.36 -6.26 -14.39
N MET A 50 -7.18 -7.48 -13.87
CA MET A 50 -7.98 -8.65 -14.25
C MET A 50 -9.48 -8.48 -13.94
N ALA A 51 -9.81 -7.80 -12.83
CA ALA A 51 -11.18 -7.46 -12.46
C ALA A 51 -11.78 -6.31 -13.29
N ARG A 52 -10.98 -5.62 -14.13
CA ARG A 52 -11.32 -4.37 -14.84
C ARG A 52 -11.82 -3.26 -13.90
N ASN A 53 -11.29 -3.21 -12.67
CA ASN A 53 -11.64 -2.20 -11.68
C ASN A 53 -10.52 -1.16 -11.55
N TRP A 54 -10.69 -0.03 -12.25
CA TRP A 54 -9.72 1.07 -12.26
C TRP A 54 -9.54 1.75 -10.91
N LEU A 55 -10.58 1.81 -10.09
CA LEU A 55 -10.48 2.35 -8.73
C LEU A 55 -9.49 1.52 -7.89
N LEU A 56 -9.59 0.19 -7.95
CA LEU A 56 -8.68 -0.70 -7.23
C LEU A 56 -7.26 -0.68 -7.80
N VAL A 57 -7.08 -0.47 -9.10
CA VAL A 57 -5.74 -0.30 -9.69
C VAL A 57 -5.06 0.92 -9.09
N VAL A 58 -5.72 2.08 -9.15
CA VAL A 58 -5.17 3.33 -8.60
C VAL A 58 -4.92 3.19 -7.09
N ALA A 59 -5.85 2.59 -6.35
CA ALA A 59 -5.71 2.37 -4.92
C ALA A 59 -4.49 1.50 -4.58
N ASN A 60 -4.26 0.40 -5.30
CA ASN A 60 -3.12 -0.47 -5.07
C ASN A 60 -1.79 0.16 -5.51
N VAL A 61 -1.77 0.95 -6.59
CA VAL A 61 -0.60 1.77 -6.97
C VAL A 61 -0.27 2.76 -5.86
N PHE A 62 -1.29 3.43 -5.29
CA PHE A 62 -1.09 4.38 -4.21
C PHE A 62 -0.51 3.70 -2.97
N VAL A 63 -1.05 2.54 -2.58
CA VAL A 63 -0.51 1.75 -1.45
C VAL A 63 0.94 1.34 -1.69
N MET A 64 1.30 1.01 -2.93
CA MET A 64 2.67 0.64 -3.33
C MET A 64 3.71 1.71 -2.94
N PHE A 65 3.35 2.99 -3.04
CA PHE A 65 4.24 4.12 -2.72
C PHE A 65 3.90 4.83 -1.41
N SER A 66 2.76 4.49 -0.79
CA SER A 66 2.22 5.18 0.39
C SER A 66 3.20 5.25 1.56
N PHE A 67 3.93 4.16 1.83
CA PHE A 67 4.92 4.10 2.90
C PHE A 67 6.00 5.19 2.74
N PHE A 68 6.55 5.34 1.53
CA PHE A 68 7.60 6.33 1.26
C PHE A 68 7.09 7.76 1.41
N LEU A 69 5.86 8.02 0.98
CA LEU A 69 5.23 9.33 1.14
C LEU A 69 5.04 9.65 2.62
N VAL A 70 4.45 8.74 3.39
CA VAL A 70 4.17 8.98 4.81
C VAL A 70 5.45 9.19 5.61
N MET A 71 6.46 8.33 5.43
CA MET A 71 7.74 8.48 6.14
C MET A 71 8.49 9.74 5.70
N GLY A 72 8.52 10.03 4.39
CA GLY A 72 9.18 11.23 3.86
C GLY A 72 8.58 12.52 4.42
N PHE A 73 7.24 12.61 4.50
CA PHE A 73 6.55 13.73 5.13
C PHE A 73 6.84 13.80 6.64
N GLY A 74 6.84 12.66 7.34
CA GLY A 74 7.14 12.61 8.78
C GLY A 74 8.54 13.16 9.09
N TYR A 75 9.56 12.73 8.37
CA TYR A 75 10.94 13.23 8.55
C TYR A 75 11.08 14.70 8.16
N TYR A 76 10.43 15.14 7.08
CA TYR A 76 10.46 16.53 6.67
C TYR A 76 9.83 17.45 7.73
N TYR A 77 8.66 17.06 8.26
CA TYR A 77 8.01 17.81 9.34
C TYR A 77 8.90 17.86 10.59
N PHE A 78 9.47 16.72 10.99
CA PHE A 78 10.40 16.66 12.12
C PHE A 78 11.59 17.61 11.95
N SER A 79 12.18 17.69 10.75
CA SER A 79 13.29 18.61 10.48
C SER A 79 12.94 20.11 10.54
N LEU A 80 11.66 20.46 10.44
CA LEU A 80 11.20 21.85 10.54
C LEU A 80 10.86 22.26 11.97
N THR A 81 10.52 21.30 12.83
CA THR A 81 10.02 21.56 14.20
C THR A 81 10.98 21.14 15.31
N GLY A 82 11.97 20.29 14.99
CA GLY A 82 13.05 19.88 15.90
C GLY A 82 14.30 20.73 15.71
#